data_AF-A0A5N8VJN6-F1
#
_entry.id   AF-A0A5N8VJN6-F1
#
_cell.length_a   1.000
_cell.length_b   1.000
_cell.length_c   1.000
_cell.angle_alpha   90.00
_cell.angle_beta   90.00
_cell.angle_gamma   90.00
#
_symmetry.space_group_name_H-M   'P 1'
#
loop_
_entity.id
_entity.type
_entity.pdbx_description
1 polymer ?
#
loop_
_entity_poly.entity_id
_entity_poly.type
_entity_poly.pdbx_seq_one_letter_code
_entity_poly.pdbx_strand_id
1 'polypeptide(L)'
;MNTMTLWHISGWEFAALAFAALLVGFSKTAVSGANTVSLAIFAAVLPARASTGVLLPVLIAGDLLAVRTYRRHAHWPTLLKLFPAVAAGVVVGTLFLEWADDGAVRTSIGAILLLMAGVTVWRRRRSDAAEDGDEPDAVTGRAGRIKARSYGVLGGFTTMVANAGGPVMSLYLLSAGFRKLGFLGTSAFFFLIVNVGKVPFSVGLGLIDGRSLLLDAALALFVVPGAVFGTWAAKRIDQRLFERLVIAATVVGGVQLLLR
;
A
#
# COMPACT_ATOMS: atom_id res chain seq x y z
N MET A 1 -34.43 -8.50 6.48
CA MET A 1 -33.32 -9.32 7.02
C MET A 1 -32.06 -8.49 6.91
N ASN A 2 -31.49 -8.07 8.06
CA ASN A 2 -30.42 -7.08 8.13
C ASN A 2 -29.08 -7.64 7.61
N THR A 3 -28.48 -6.94 6.66
CA THR A 3 -27.21 -7.26 5.98
C THR A 3 -25.95 -7.26 6.88
N MET A 4 -26.09 -7.10 8.21
CA MET A 4 -24.99 -7.03 9.19
C MET A 4 -24.62 -8.39 9.86
N THR A 5 -25.01 -9.54 9.31
CA THR A 5 -24.99 -10.82 10.05
C THR A 5 -24.04 -11.91 9.53
N LEU A 6 -23.04 -11.60 8.70
CA LEU A 6 -22.16 -12.67 8.16
C LEU A 6 -20.66 -12.53 8.48
N TRP A 7 -20.25 -11.35 8.93
CA TRP A 7 -19.17 -11.16 9.88
C TRP A 7 -19.85 -10.40 11.03
N HIS A 8 -19.64 -10.73 12.30
CA HIS A 8 -20.20 -9.94 13.42
C HIS A 8 -19.52 -8.56 13.54
N ILE A 9 -19.34 -7.85 12.42
CA ILE A 9 -18.79 -6.51 12.32
C ILE A 9 -19.84 -5.57 12.91
N SER A 10 -19.57 -5.13 14.13
CA SER A 10 -20.31 -4.09 14.81
C SER A 10 -20.24 -2.77 14.03
N GLY A 11 -21.16 -1.85 14.31
CA GLY A 11 -21.19 -0.53 13.65
C GLY A 11 -19.87 0.25 13.78
N TRP A 12 -19.14 0.07 14.88
CA TRP A 12 -17.84 0.74 15.08
C TRP A 12 -16.74 0.12 14.20
N GLU A 13 -16.72 -1.21 14.03
CA GLU A 13 -15.77 -1.91 13.15
C GLU A 13 -15.99 -1.52 11.69
N PHE A 14 -17.25 -1.45 11.26
CA PHE A 14 -17.57 -0.95 9.92
C PHE A 14 -17.13 0.51 9.76
N ALA A 15 -17.38 1.38 10.74
CA ALA A 15 -16.93 2.77 10.70
C ALA A 15 -15.41 2.89 10.63
N ALA A 16 -14.67 2.04 11.35
CA ALA A 16 -13.21 1.96 11.27
C ALA A 16 -12.73 1.53 9.89
N LEU A 17 -13.34 0.48 9.29
CA LEU A 17 -13.02 0.03 7.93
C LEU A 17 -13.38 1.09 6.87
N ALA A 18 -14.50 1.78 7.02
CA ALA A 18 -14.91 2.88 6.15
C ALA A 18 -13.93 4.06 6.23
N PHE A 19 -13.46 4.39 7.45
CA PHE A 19 -12.40 5.37 7.64
C PHE A 19 -11.08 4.93 7.01
N ALA A 20 -10.71 3.65 7.16
CA ALA A 20 -9.54 3.10 6.48
C ALA A 20 -9.67 3.17 4.95
N ALA A 21 -10.86 2.95 4.38
CA ALA A 21 -11.13 3.12 2.95
C ALA A 21 -11.06 4.59 2.50
N LEU A 22 -11.52 5.55 3.32
CA LEU A 22 -11.28 6.98 3.10
C LEU A 22 -9.78 7.28 3.02
N LEU A 23 -8.99 6.72 3.95
CA LEU A 23 -7.54 6.89 3.98
C LEU A 23 -6.84 6.25 2.76
N VAL A 24 -7.36 5.13 2.23
CA VAL A 24 -6.89 4.55 0.96
C VAL A 24 -7.05 5.57 -0.17
N GLY A 25 -8.26 6.11 -0.34
CA GLY A 25 -8.54 7.14 -1.35
C GLY A 25 -7.65 8.37 -1.19
N PHE A 26 -7.53 8.88 0.04
CA PHE A 26 -6.67 10.01 0.38
C PHE A 26 -5.20 9.73 0.00
N SER A 27 -4.72 8.53 0.31
CA SER A 27 -3.33 8.13 0.03
C SER A 27 -3.00 8.10 -1.45
N LYS A 28 -3.99 7.89 -2.31
CA LYS A 28 -3.82 7.82 -3.77
C LYS A 28 -3.77 9.20 -4.43
N THR A 29 -4.24 10.26 -3.77
CA THR A 29 -4.30 11.62 -4.34
C THR A 29 -3.46 12.67 -3.61
N ALA A 30 -3.01 12.39 -2.38
CA ALA A 30 -2.28 13.34 -1.55
C ALA A 30 -0.89 12.82 -1.13
N VAL A 31 -0.87 11.96 -0.11
CA VAL A 31 0.35 11.55 0.60
C VAL A 31 0.40 10.03 0.68
N SER A 32 1.45 9.42 0.16
CA SER A 32 1.57 7.95 0.01
C SER A 32 1.64 7.16 1.33
N GLY A 33 1.75 7.84 2.48
CA GLY A 33 1.83 7.21 3.79
C GLY A 33 0.48 6.86 4.42
N ALA A 34 -0.63 7.50 4.05
CA ALA A 34 -1.90 7.29 4.74
C ALA A 34 -2.40 5.84 4.63
N ASN A 35 -2.04 5.16 3.54
CA ASN A 35 -2.39 3.76 3.33
C ASN A 35 -1.87 2.83 4.43
N THR A 36 -0.69 3.08 5.03
CA THR A 36 -0.15 2.19 6.08
C THR A 36 -1.02 2.17 7.33
N VAL A 37 -1.74 3.27 7.60
CA VAL A 37 -2.75 3.33 8.67
C VAL A 37 -3.96 2.50 8.28
N SER A 38 -4.43 2.58 7.02
CA SER A 38 -5.51 1.73 6.52
C SER A 38 -5.20 0.24 6.70
N LEU A 39 -3.97 -0.17 6.35
CA LEU A 39 -3.49 -1.54 6.53
C LEU A 39 -3.60 -2.00 7.99
N ALA A 40 -3.12 -1.16 8.92
CA ALA A 40 -3.16 -1.47 10.34
C ALA A 40 -4.60 -1.59 10.86
N ILE A 41 -5.51 -0.70 10.44
CA ILE A 41 -6.92 -0.75 10.84
C ILE A 41 -7.58 -2.03 10.33
N PHE A 42 -7.38 -2.38 9.06
CA PHE A 42 -7.93 -3.61 8.47
C PHE A 42 -7.44 -4.86 9.23
N ALA A 43 -6.15 -4.95 9.53
CA ALA A 43 -5.58 -6.07 10.27
C ALA A 43 -5.94 -6.08 11.77
N ALA A 44 -6.38 -4.95 12.32
CA ALA A 44 -6.84 -4.86 13.71
C ALA A 44 -8.32 -5.24 13.90
N VAL A 45 -9.12 -5.05 12.85
CA VAL A 45 -10.57 -5.31 12.83
C VAL A 45 -10.91 -6.70 12.27
N LEU A 46 -10.20 -7.13 11.23
CA LEU A 46 -10.42 -8.42 10.58
C LEU A 46 -9.28 -9.38 10.91
N PRO A 47 -9.48 -10.71 10.80
CA PRO A 47 -8.36 -11.67 10.79
C PRO A 47 -7.29 -11.20 9.81
N ALA A 48 -6.03 -11.20 10.24
CA ALA A 48 -4.93 -10.61 9.48
C ALA A 48 -4.84 -11.17 8.07
N ARG A 49 -5.01 -12.49 7.91
CA ARG A 49 -5.01 -13.17 6.61
C ARG A 49 -6.20 -12.77 5.75
N ALA A 50 -7.40 -12.62 6.30
CA ALA A 50 -8.57 -12.16 5.54
C ALA A 50 -8.42 -10.68 5.14
N SER A 51 -7.87 -9.85 6.03
CA SER A 51 -7.70 -8.42 5.83
C SER A 51 -6.91 -8.09 4.54
N THR A 52 -5.95 -8.93 4.15
CA THR A 52 -5.13 -8.72 2.96
C THR A 52 -5.92 -8.91 1.67
N GLY A 53 -6.94 -9.78 1.69
CA GLY A 53 -7.86 -10.02 0.58
C GLY A 53 -8.93 -8.95 0.47
N VAL A 54 -9.62 -8.64 1.57
CA VAL A 54 -10.68 -7.61 1.64
C VAL A 54 -10.14 -6.23 1.23
N LEU A 55 -8.93 -5.87 1.67
CA LEU A 55 -8.35 -4.57 1.31
C LEU A 55 -8.01 -4.46 -0.20
N LEU A 56 -7.84 -5.58 -0.91
CA LEU A 56 -7.35 -5.59 -2.28
C LEU A 56 -8.32 -4.91 -3.28
N PRO A 57 -9.63 -5.23 -3.33
CA PRO A 57 -10.57 -4.52 -4.19
C PRO A 57 -10.71 -3.03 -3.86
N VAL A 58 -10.65 -2.66 -2.57
CA VAL A 58 -10.66 -1.27 -2.12
C VAL A 58 -9.43 -0.51 -2.64
N LEU A 59 -8.25 -1.14 -2.61
CA LEU A 59 -7.03 -0.59 -3.20
C LEU A 59 -7.14 -0.42 -4.72
N ILE A 60 -7.69 -1.42 -5.42
CA ILE A 60 -7.92 -1.37 -6.88
C ILE A 60 -8.84 -0.19 -7.23
N ALA A 61 -9.92 0.03 -6.46
CA ALA A 61 -10.79 1.19 -6.65
C ALA A 61 -10.01 2.51 -6.54
N GLY A 62 -9.13 2.63 -5.54
CA GLY A 62 -8.26 3.80 -5.39
C GLY A 62 -7.24 3.94 -6.52
N ASP A 63 -6.69 2.82 -7.01
CA ASP A 63 -5.75 2.79 -8.12
C ASP A 63 -6.39 3.24 -9.43
N LEU A 64 -7.64 2.86 -9.70
CA LEU A 64 -8.39 3.32 -10.87
C LEU A 64 -8.55 4.85 -10.87
N LEU A 65 -8.86 5.45 -9.73
CA LEU A 65 -8.92 6.91 -9.57
C LEU A 65 -7.56 7.57 -9.79
N ALA A 66 -6.49 6.99 -9.23
CA ALA A 66 -5.13 7.49 -9.41
C ALA A 66 -4.69 7.44 -10.88
N VAL A 67 -4.93 6.32 -11.57
CA VAL A 67 -4.63 6.15 -12.99
C VAL A 67 -5.44 7.14 -13.82
N ARG A 68 -6.74 7.30 -13.55
CA ARG A 68 -7.57 8.28 -14.26
C ARG A 68 -6.97 9.69 -14.21
N THR A 69 -6.42 10.08 -13.06
CA THR A 69 -5.83 11.41 -12.83
C THR A 69 -4.43 11.53 -13.43
N TYR A 70 -3.56 10.54 -13.27
CA TYR A 70 -2.12 10.67 -13.57
C TYR A 70 -1.63 9.85 -14.78
N ARG A 71 -2.50 9.16 -15.51
CA ARG A 71 -2.11 8.21 -16.61
C ARG A 71 -1.12 8.77 -17.63
N ARG A 72 -1.18 10.07 -17.93
CA ARG A 72 -0.34 10.71 -18.96
C ARG A 72 1.14 10.80 -18.58
N HIS A 73 1.47 10.64 -17.30
CA HIS A 73 2.84 10.84 -16.80
C HIS A 73 3.57 9.52 -16.49
N ALA A 74 2.98 8.38 -16.85
CA ALA A 74 3.54 7.07 -16.53
C ALA A 74 4.75 6.70 -17.41
N HIS A 75 5.79 6.14 -16.78
CA HIS A 75 6.98 5.68 -17.48
C HIS A 75 7.01 4.16 -17.64
N TRP A 76 6.40 3.68 -18.72
CA TRP A 76 6.26 2.25 -19.04
C TRP A 76 7.56 1.44 -19.06
N PRO A 77 8.70 1.94 -19.61
CA PRO A 77 9.94 1.15 -19.63
C PRO A 77 10.43 0.77 -18.22
N THR A 78 10.15 1.61 -17.21
CA THR A 78 10.49 1.30 -15.82
C THR A 78 9.60 0.21 -15.26
N LEU A 79 8.29 0.26 -15.56
CA LEU A 79 7.32 -0.75 -15.12
C LEU A 79 7.64 -2.13 -15.70
N LEU A 80 7.87 -2.20 -17.01
CA LEU A 80 8.17 -3.46 -17.70
C LEU A 80 9.44 -4.15 -17.18
N LYS A 81 10.46 -3.36 -16.79
CA LYS A 81 11.69 -3.90 -16.18
C LYS A 81 11.47 -4.40 -14.76
N LEU A 82 10.51 -3.82 -14.05
CA LEU A 82 10.27 -4.08 -12.63
C LEU A 82 9.29 -5.25 -12.42
N PHE A 83 8.29 -5.41 -13.28
CA PHE A 83 7.25 -6.42 -13.11
C PHE A 83 7.74 -7.87 -12.98
N PRO A 84 8.77 -8.34 -13.70
CA PRO A 84 9.25 -9.71 -13.50
C PRO A 84 9.73 -9.98 -12.06
N ALA A 85 10.44 -9.01 -11.46
CA ALA A 85 10.92 -9.13 -10.08
C ALA A 85 9.76 -9.02 -9.07
N VAL A 86 8.78 -8.16 -9.37
CA VAL A 86 7.58 -8.01 -8.52
C VAL A 86 6.72 -9.25 -8.57
N ALA A 87 6.52 -9.84 -9.75
CA ALA A 87 5.79 -11.08 -9.92
C ALA A 87 6.45 -12.20 -9.10
N ALA A 88 7.79 -12.30 -9.13
CA ALA A 88 8.51 -13.24 -8.27
C ALA A 88 8.24 -12.99 -6.78
N GLY A 89 8.29 -11.72 -6.33
CA GLY A 89 7.94 -11.35 -4.96
C GLY A 89 6.49 -11.68 -4.59
N VAL A 90 5.54 -11.44 -5.49
CA VAL A 90 4.12 -11.78 -5.31
C VAL A 90 3.96 -13.29 -5.17
N VAL A 91 4.57 -14.09 -6.04
CA VAL A 91 4.54 -15.55 -5.95
C VAL A 91 5.11 -16.05 -4.61
N VAL A 92 6.26 -15.53 -4.18
CA VAL A 92 6.82 -15.87 -2.87
C VAL A 92 5.87 -15.48 -1.73
N GLY A 93 5.24 -14.31 -1.82
CA GLY A 93 4.23 -13.87 -0.85
C GLY A 93 2.97 -14.74 -0.86
N THR A 94 2.54 -15.22 -2.03
CA THR A 94 1.42 -16.16 -2.16
C THR A 94 1.74 -17.48 -1.49
N LEU A 95 2.92 -18.05 -1.73
CA LEU A 95 3.36 -19.29 -1.10
C LEU A 95 3.47 -19.13 0.42
N PHE A 96 3.97 -17.98 0.89
CA PHE A 96 3.95 -17.65 2.31
C PHE A 96 2.52 -17.64 2.86
N LEU A 97 1.58 -16.96 2.20
CA LEU A 97 0.18 -16.90 2.64
C LEU A 97 -0.52 -18.26 2.56
N GLU A 98 -0.10 -19.16 1.68
CA GLU A 98 -0.66 -20.51 1.58
C GLU A 98 -0.43 -21.27 2.89
N TRP A 99 0.80 -21.23 3.41
CA TRP A 99 1.23 -22.02 4.58
C TRP A 99 1.17 -21.26 5.91
N ALA A 100 1.18 -19.92 5.89
CA ALA A 100 1.14 -19.11 7.10
C ALA A 100 -0.27 -19.10 7.72
N ASP A 101 -0.33 -19.32 9.03
CA ASP A 101 -1.53 -19.11 9.82
C ASP A 101 -1.78 -17.60 10.07
N ASP A 102 -2.92 -17.26 10.67
CA ASP A 102 -3.29 -15.87 10.92
C ASP A 102 -2.27 -15.15 11.82
N GLY A 103 -1.67 -15.86 12.79
CA GLY A 103 -0.66 -15.31 13.69
C GLY A 103 0.64 -14.96 12.98
N ALA A 104 1.13 -15.84 12.10
CA ALA A 104 2.32 -15.58 11.28
C ALA A 104 2.07 -14.41 10.30
N VAL A 105 0.89 -14.35 9.67
CA VAL A 105 0.52 -13.22 8.80
C VAL A 105 0.43 -11.92 9.59
N ARG A 106 -0.23 -11.93 10.76
CA ARG A 106 -0.35 -10.76 11.64
C ARG A 106 1.02 -10.22 12.06
N THR A 107 1.90 -11.12 12.52
CA THR A 107 3.28 -10.79 12.90
C THR A 107 4.06 -10.19 11.73
N SER A 108 3.91 -10.77 10.54
CA SER A 108 4.56 -10.29 9.32
C SER A 108 4.07 -8.91 8.92
N ILE A 109 2.76 -8.64 8.97
CA ILE A 109 2.20 -7.31 8.72
C ILE A 109 2.78 -6.31 9.71
N GLY A 110 2.76 -6.62 11.02
CA GLY A 110 3.33 -5.76 12.06
C GLY A 110 4.81 -5.44 11.81
N ALA A 111 5.63 -6.46 11.54
CA ALA A 111 7.05 -6.29 11.23
C ALA A 111 7.28 -5.44 9.98
N ILE A 112 6.51 -5.66 8.91
CA ILE A 112 6.60 -4.88 7.67
C ILE A 112 6.22 -3.42 7.94
N LEU A 113 5.14 -3.15 8.68
CA LEU A 113 4.73 -1.78 9.01
C LEU A 113 5.81 -1.05 9.82
N LEU A 114 6.40 -1.70 10.82
CA LEU A 114 7.49 -1.11 11.61
C LEU A 114 8.75 -0.88 10.79
N LEU A 115 9.13 -1.83 9.94
CA LEU A 115 10.24 -1.67 9.01
C LEU A 115 10.02 -0.46 8.10
N MET A 116 8.83 -0.33 7.52
CA MET A 116 8.49 0.78 6.63
C MET A 116 8.45 2.13 7.38
N ALA A 117 7.97 2.15 8.62
CA ALA A 117 8.01 3.34 9.47
C ALA A 117 9.47 3.74 9.77
N GLY A 118 10.32 2.79 10.16
CA GLY A 118 11.74 2.99 10.42
C GLY A 118 12.49 3.53 9.22
N VAL A 119 12.28 2.93 8.04
CA VAL A 119 12.87 3.41 6.77
C VAL A 119 12.41 4.82 6.43
N THR A 120 11.14 5.14 6.68
CA THR A 120 10.59 6.49 6.46
C THR A 120 11.25 7.53 7.38
N VAL A 121 11.42 7.22 8.66
CA VAL A 121 12.10 8.09 9.63
C VAL A 121 13.57 8.28 9.28
N TRP A 122 14.26 7.19 8.94
CA TRP A 122 15.67 7.22 8.56
C TRP A 122 15.91 8.13 7.35
N ARG A 123 15.08 8.00 6.31
CA ARG A 123 15.17 8.83 5.10
C ARG A 123 15.01 10.32 5.41
N ARG A 124 14.08 10.67 6.31
CA ARG A 124 13.91 12.07 6.72
C ARG A 124 15.12 12.64 7.42
N ARG A 125 15.66 11.92 8.40
CA ARG A 125 16.86 12.37 9.11
C ARG A 125 18.03 12.61 8.16
N ARG A 126 18.14 11.80 7.10
CA ARG A 126 19.16 11.96 6.08
C ARG A 126 18.87 13.12 5.12
N SER A 127 17.61 13.35 4.76
CA SER A 127 17.17 14.46 3.91
C SER A 127 17.23 15.82 4.62
N ASP A 128 17.00 15.86 5.94
CA ASP A 128 17.14 17.06 6.77
C ASP A 128 18.62 17.38 7.07
N ALA A 129 19.51 16.40 6.88
CA ALA A 129 20.96 16.53 7.10
C ALA A 129 21.78 16.71 5.80
N ALA A 130 21.13 16.65 4.63
CA ALA A 130 21.79 16.75 3.33
C ALA A 130 21.31 18.01 2.59
N GLU A 131 22.16 19.04 2.56
CA GLU A 131 22.10 20.13 1.56
C GLU A 131 22.81 19.74 0.24
N ASP A 132 23.41 18.55 0.15
CA ASP A 132 24.19 18.15 -1.02
C ASP A 132 23.39 17.32 -2.04
N GLY A 133 23.02 17.98 -3.14
CA GLY A 133 23.65 17.77 -4.45
C GLY A 133 23.76 16.39 -5.10
N ASP A 134 23.32 15.29 -4.50
CA ASP A 134 23.43 13.98 -5.15
C ASP A 134 22.40 13.86 -6.30
N GLU A 135 22.90 14.03 -7.53
CA GLU A 135 22.16 13.73 -8.76
C GLU A 135 21.63 12.29 -8.71
N PRO A 136 20.37 12.04 -9.13
CA PRO A 136 19.86 10.69 -9.18
C PRO A 136 20.65 9.87 -10.19
N ASP A 137 21.48 8.95 -9.68
CA ASP A 137 22.19 7.92 -10.45
C ASP A 137 21.26 7.35 -11.53
N ALA A 138 21.54 7.71 -12.78
CA ALA A 138 20.76 7.23 -13.91
C ALA A 138 20.73 5.69 -13.88
N VAL A 139 19.52 5.13 -13.81
CA VAL A 139 19.23 3.68 -13.70
C VAL A 139 19.51 2.94 -15.02
N THR A 140 20.53 3.36 -15.77
CA THR A 140 20.92 2.81 -17.07
C THR A 140 22.04 1.76 -16.94
N GLY A 141 22.71 1.66 -15.78
CA GLY A 141 23.78 0.70 -15.51
C GLY A 141 23.37 -0.65 -14.90
N ARG A 142 24.33 -1.57 -14.75
CA ARG A 142 24.17 -2.88 -14.08
C ARG A 142 23.69 -2.75 -12.63
N ALA A 143 24.11 -1.69 -11.93
CA ALA A 143 23.66 -1.35 -10.58
C ALA A 143 22.15 -1.03 -10.53
N GLY A 144 21.62 -0.33 -11.53
CA GLY A 144 20.18 -0.04 -11.65
C GLY A 144 19.32 -1.29 -11.80
N ARG A 145 19.81 -2.31 -12.53
CA ARG A 145 19.13 -3.60 -12.67
C ARG A 145 19.08 -4.40 -11.37
N ILE A 146 20.15 -4.35 -10.57
CA ILE A 146 20.20 -5.03 -9.26
C ILE A 146 19.23 -4.35 -8.30
N LYS A 147 19.26 -3.00 -8.23
CA LYS A 147 18.28 -2.22 -7.45
C LYS A 147 16.85 -2.58 -7.84
N ALA A 148 16.50 -2.56 -9.14
CA ALA A 148 15.16 -2.92 -9.61
C ALA A 148 14.73 -4.34 -9.21
N ARG A 149 15.64 -5.31 -9.23
CA ARG A 149 15.34 -6.69 -8.81
C ARG A 149 15.07 -6.78 -7.30
N SER A 150 15.94 -6.21 -6.47
CA SER A 150 15.79 -6.25 -5.01
C SER A 150 14.53 -5.52 -4.55
N TYR A 151 14.30 -4.30 -5.05
CA TYR A 151 13.10 -3.53 -4.75
C TYR A 151 11.84 -4.17 -5.34
N GLY A 152 11.94 -4.80 -6.51
CA GLY A 152 10.84 -5.52 -7.14
C GLY A 152 10.39 -6.71 -6.30
N VAL A 153 11.31 -7.61 -5.94
CA VAL A 153 10.99 -8.79 -5.12
C VAL A 153 10.47 -8.37 -3.75
N LEU A 154 11.15 -7.44 -3.07
CA LEU A 154 10.71 -6.95 -1.76
C LEU A 154 9.33 -6.29 -1.86
N GLY A 155 9.11 -5.45 -2.88
CA GLY A 155 7.83 -4.77 -3.10
C GLY A 155 6.69 -5.72 -3.45
N GLY A 156 6.98 -6.78 -4.22
CA GLY A 156 6.05 -7.85 -4.56
C GLY A 156 5.66 -8.67 -3.33
N PHE A 157 6.63 -9.02 -2.49
CA PHE A 157 6.38 -9.75 -1.25
C PHE A 157 5.56 -8.92 -0.26
N THR A 158 6.00 -7.70 0.04
CA THR A 158 5.31 -6.85 1.03
C THR A 158 3.92 -6.42 0.57
N THR A 159 3.71 -6.24 -0.74
CA THR A 159 2.37 -5.97 -1.26
C THR A 159 1.48 -7.19 -1.19
N MET A 160 1.99 -8.41 -1.44
CA MET A 160 1.16 -9.61 -1.34
C MET A 160 0.77 -9.90 0.11
N VAL A 161 1.75 -9.91 1.02
CA VAL A 161 1.55 -10.31 2.42
C VAL A 161 0.85 -9.25 3.27
N ALA A 162 1.09 -7.97 2.99
CA ALA A 162 0.61 -6.88 3.84
C ALA A 162 -0.08 -5.75 3.09
N ASN A 163 -0.21 -5.80 1.76
CA ASN A 163 -0.59 -4.65 0.93
C ASN A 163 0.34 -3.42 1.12
N ALA A 164 1.57 -3.66 1.58
CA ALA A 164 2.54 -2.64 1.99
C ALA A 164 3.65 -2.41 0.95
N GLY A 165 3.36 -2.60 -0.35
CA GLY A 165 4.32 -2.31 -1.42
C GLY A 165 4.62 -0.82 -1.61
N GLY A 166 3.76 0.06 -1.08
CA GLY A 166 3.84 1.52 -1.14
C GLY A 166 5.22 2.10 -0.86
N PRO A 167 5.77 1.92 0.35
CA PRO A 167 7.03 2.55 0.73
C PRO A 167 8.24 1.96 -0.01
N VAL A 168 8.27 0.64 -0.25
CA VAL A 168 9.33 -0.01 -1.05
C VAL A 168 9.38 0.57 -2.46
N MET A 169 8.21 0.72 -3.09
CA MET A 169 8.11 1.28 -4.44
C MET A 169 8.42 2.76 -4.48
N SER A 170 8.03 3.49 -3.44
CA SER A 170 8.35 4.90 -3.29
C SER A 170 9.87 5.10 -3.26
N LEU A 171 10.60 4.26 -2.50
CA LEU A 171 12.06 4.31 -2.43
C LEU A 171 12.70 4.02 -3.79
N TYR A 172 12.22 2.98 -4.48
CA TYR A 172 12.73 2.65 -5.82
C TYR A 172 12.56 3.81 -6.79
N LEU A 173 11.34 4.36 -6.94
CA LEU A 173 11.06 5.42 -7.90
C LEU A 173 11.76 6.74 -7.55
N LEU A 174 11.89 7.07 -6.25
CA LEU A 174 12.68 8.22 -5.81
C LEU A 174 14.17 8.01 -6.13
N SER A 175 14.71 6.82 -5.85
CA SER A 175 16.11 6.49 -6.20
C SER A 175 16.36 6.45 -7.72
N ALA A 176 15.30 6.28 -8.51
CA ALA A 176 15.35 6.32 -9.96
C ALA A 176 15.15 7.72 -10.56
N GLY A 177 15.11 8.78 -9.74
CA GLY A 177 15.05 10.16 -10.18
C GLY A 177 13.68 10.64 -10.66
N PHE A 178 12.59 9.94 -10.32
CA PHE A 178 11.26 10.33 -10.76
C PHE A 178 10.81 11.64 -10.09
N ARG A 179 10.51 12.65 -10.93
CA ARG A 179 9.82 13.88 -10.49
C ARG A 179 8.37 13.59 -10.10
N LYS A 180 7.75 14.47 -9.29
CA LYS A 180 6.41 14.29 -8.69
C LYS A 180 5.34 13.70 -9.62
N LEU A 181 5.12 14.28 -10.80
CA LEU A 181 4.08 13.80 -11.71
C LEU A 181 4.41 12.43 -12.32
N GLY A 182 5.69 12.20 -12.68
CA GLY A 182 6.16 10.92 -13.17
C GLY A 182 6.07 9.83 -12.10
N PHE A 183 6.41 10.17 -10.85
CA PHE A 183 6.27 9.30 -9.69
C PHE A 183 4.81 8.87 -9.49
N LEU A 184 3.88 9.84 -9.48
CA LEU A 184 2.45 9.58 -9.28
C LEU A 184 1.87 8.73 -10.42
N GLY A 185 2.14 9.09 -11.67
CA GLY A 185 1.65 8.35 -12.84
C GLY A 185 2.20 6.92 -12.92
N THR A 186 3.50 6.75 -12.67
CA THR A 186 4.16 5.44 -12.71
C THR A 186 3.69 4.56 -11.53
N SER A 187 3.59 5.12 -10.32
CA SER A 187 3.08 4.40 -9.15
C SER A 187 1.62 3.98 -9.32
N ALA A 188 0.78 4.82 -9.92
CA ALA A 188 -0.63 4.51 -10.13
C ALA A 188 -0.81 3.26 -11.03
N PHE A 189 -0.12 3.20 -12.17
CA PHE A 189 -0.15 2.01 -13.01
C PHE A 189 0.54 0.81 -12.36
N PHE A 190 1.63 1.02 -11.64
CA PHE A 190 2.30 -0.04 -10.89
C PHE A 190 1.33 -0.74 -9.94
N PHE A 191 0.69 0.01 -9.04
CA PHE A 191 -0.22 -0.57 -8.06
C PHE A 191 -1.46 -1.16 -8.71
N LEU A 192 -2.04 -0.50 -9.73
CA LEU A 192 -3.18 -1.07 -10.45
C LEU A 192 -2.84 -2.44 -11.04
N ILE A 193 -1.74 -2.54 -11.80
CA ILE A 193 -1.35 -3.78 -12.50
C ILE A 193 -1.03 -4.88 -11.49
N VAL A 194 -0.26 -4.56 -10.45
CA VAL A 194 0.13 -5.54 -9.43
C VAL A 194 -1.07 -5.98 -8.61
N ASN A 195 -1.95 -5.06 -8.20
CA ASN A 195 -3.13 -5.39 -7.39
C ASN A 195 -4.15 -6.19 -8.20
N VAL A 196 -4.39 -5.85 -9.47
CA VAL A 196 -5.21 -6.68 -10.37
C VAL A 196 -4.56 -8.04 -10.59
N GLY A 197 -3.24 -8.10 -10.79
CA GLY A 197 -2.50 -9.35 -10.93
C GLY A 197 -2.54 -10.24 -9.68
N LYS A 198 -2.73 -9.66 -8.50
CA LYS A 198 -2.91 -10.40 -7.24
C LYS A 198 -4.28 -11.06 -7.10
N VAL A 199 -5.33 -10.53 -7.74
CA VAL A 199 -6.71 -11.05 -7.61
C VAL A 199 -6.80 -12.57 -7.80
N PRO A 200 -6.25 -13.19 -8.86
CA PRO A 200 -6.34 -14.65 -9.01
C PRO A 200 -5.68 -15.42 -7.86
N PHE A 201 -4.55 -14.93 -7.32
CA PHE A 201 -3.88 -15.55 -6.18
C PHE A 201 -4.69 -15.38 -4.89
N SER A 202 -5.22 -14.19 -4.63
CA SER A 202 -6.08 -13.94 -3.47
C SER A 202 -7.37 -14.74 -3.49
N VAL A 203 -7.98 -14.91 -4.67
CA VAL A 203 -9.16 -15.77 -4.84
C VAL A 203 -8.79 -17.25 -4.67
N GLY A 204 -7.67 -17.70 -5.26
CA GLY A 204 -7.19 -19.08 -5.12
C GLY A 204 -6.85 -19.46 -3.67
N LEU A 205 -6.37 -18.50 -2.88
CA LEU A 205 -6.10 -18.65 -1.44
C LEU A 205 -7.36 -18.52 -0.56
N GLY A 206 -8.53 -18.24 -1.14
CA GLY A 206 -9.78 -18.04 -0.41
C GLY A 206 -9.85 -16.73 0.39
N LEU A 207 -8.99 -15.75 0.08
CA LEU A 207 -8.95 -14.46 0.77
C LEU A 207 -9.99 -13.46 0.24
N ILE A 208 -10.52 -13.72 -0.96
CA ILE A 208 -11.61 -12.97 -1.58
C ILE A 208 -12.74 -13.93 -1.87
N ASP A 209 -13.93 -13.62 -1.36
CA ASP A 209 -15.16 -14.38 -1.59
C ASP A 209 -16.34 -13.43 -1.93
N GLY A 210 -17.49 -14.00 -2.32
CA GLY A 210 -18.66 -13.20 -2.69
C GLY A 210 -19.17 -12.27 -1.58
N ARG A 211 -18.96 -12.60 -0.31
CA ARG A 211 -19.35 -11.79 0.85
C ARG A 211 -18.34 -10.67 1.09
N SER A 212 -17.04 -10.95 0.97
CA SER A 212 -16.01 -9.92 1.05
C SER A 212 -16.23 -8.85 -0.02
N LEU A 213 -16.60 -9.25 -1.23
CA LEU A 213 -16.89 -8.31 -2.33
C LEU A 213 -18.08 -7.37 -2.04
N LEU A 214 -19.09 -7.81 -1.28
CA LEU A 214 -20.20 -6.95 -0.85
C LEU A 214 -19.73 -5.88 0.15
N LEU A 215 -18.88 -6.29 1.12
CA LEU A 215 -18.24 -5.35 2.04
C LEU A 215 -17.34 -4.38 1.26
N ASP A 216 -16.53 -4.88 0.35
CA ASP A 216 -15.62 -4.08 -0.47
C ASP A 216 -16.36 -3.07 -1.34
N ALA A 217 -17.52 -3.45 -1.91
CA ALA A 217 -18.37 -2.55 -2.66
C ALA A 217 -18.90 -1.40 -1.79
N ALA A 218 -19.30 -1.70 -0.54
CA ALA A 218 -19.70 -0.67 0.42
C ALA A 218 -18.53 0.24 0.80
N LEU A 219 -17.34 -0.33 1.05
CA LEU A 219 -16.13 0.43 1.41
C LEU A 219 -15.59 1.25 0.23
N ALA A 220 -15.75 0.79 -1.02
CA ALA A 220 -15.33 1.51 -2.22
C ALA A 220 -16.02 2.87 -2.36
N LEU A 221 -17.26 3.01 -1.85
CA LEU A 221 -17.97 4.29 -1.81
C LEU A 221 -17.25 5.35 -0.96
N PHE A 222 -16.45 4.92 0.01
CA PHE A 222 -15.65 5.80 0.87
C PHE A 222 -14.29 6.16 0.25
N VAL A 223 -13.81 5.39 -0.72
CA VAL A 223 -12.54 5.70 -1.42
C VAL A 223 -12.66 7.00 -2.22
N VAL A 224 -13.79 7.22 -2.89
CA VAL A 224 -14.04 8.43 -3.72
C VAL A 224 -13.96 9.73 -2.90
N PRO A 225 -14.74 9.91 -1.82
CA PRO A 225 -14.63 11.12 -0.99
C PRO A 225 -13.25 11.27 -0.36
N GLY A 226 -12.58 10.16 -0.01
CA GLY A 226 -11.20 10.18 0.46
C GLY A 226 -10.23 10.75 -0.59
N ALA A 227 -10.37 10.34 -1.84
CA ALA A 227 -9.57 10.83 -2.96
C ALA A 227 -9.81 12.32 -3.25
N VAL A 228 -11.08 12.76 -3.20
CA VAL A 228 -11.45 14.18 -3.37
C VAL A 228 -10.88 15.01 -2.22
N PHE A 229 -11.09 14.57 -0.98
CA PHE A 229 -10.57 15.24 0.22
C PHE A 229 -9.05 15.32 0.18
N GLY A 230 -8.36 14.24 -0.20
CA GLY A 230 -6.90 14.24 -0.37
C GLY A 230 -6.42 15.29 -1.35
N THR A 231 -7.06 15.41 -2.52
CA THR A 231 -6.69 16.41 -3.53
C THR A 231 -6.83 17.84 -3.00
N TRP A 232 -7.89 18.10 -2.23
CA TRP A 232 -8.12 19.39 -1.59
C TRP A 232 -7.12 19.66 -0.45
N ALA A 233 -6.94 18.68 0.43
CA ALA A 233 -6.14 18.76 1.64
C ALA A 233 -4.63 18.84 1.34
N ALA A 234 -4.15 18.20 0.28
CA ALA A 234 -2.75 18.24 -0.15
C ALA A 234 -2.22 19.67 -0.43
N LYS A 235 -3.12 20.64 -0.62
CA LYS A 235 -2.78 22.06 -0.83
C LYS A 235 -2.78 22.88 0.46
N ARG A 236 -3.25 22.33 1.59
CA ARG A 236 -3.55 23.08 2.82
C ARG A 236 -2.99 22.46 4.10
N ILE A 237 -2.67 21.18 4.10
CA ILE A 237 -2.17 20.47 5.28
C ILE A 237 -0.67 20.73 5.46
N ASP A 238 -0.24 20.96 6.70
CA ASP A 238 1.16 20.92 7.07
C ASP A 238 1.69 19.50 6.87
N GLN A 239 2.56 19.35 5.86
CA GLN A 239 3.09 18.06 5.44
C GLN A 239 3.84 17.37 6.58
N ARG A 240 4.59 18.12 7.41
CA ARG A 240 5.41 17.56 8.49
C ARG A 240 4.54 16.98 9.61
N LEU A 241 3.49 17.69 10.00
CA LEU A 241 2.55 17.25 11.03
C LEU A 241 1.80 16.00 10.57
N PHE A 242 1.19 16.03 9.38
CA PHE A 242 0.46 14.89 8.84
C PHE A 242 1.33 13.63 8.79
N GLU A 243 2.54 13.81 8.29
CA GLU A 243 3.50 12.75 8.20
C GLU A 243 3.93 12.18 9.57
N ARG A 244 4.11 13.02 10.59
CA ARG A 244 4.39 12.56 11.97
C ARG A 244 3.23 11.74 12.51
N LEU A 245 2.00 12.19 12.29
CA LEU A 245 0.79 11.48 12.70
C LEU A 245 0.69 10.11 12.03
N VAL A 246 0.96 10.02 10.72
CA VAL A 246 0.97 8.76 9.98
C VAL A 246 2.03 7.80 10.50
N ILE A 247 3.25 8.28 10.75
CA ILE A 247 4.33 7.45 11.30
C ILE A 247 3.94 6.95 12.70
N ALA A 248 3.44 7.84 13.57
CA ALA A 248 3.01 7.46 14.91
C ALA A 248 1.91 6.40 14.87
N ALA A 249 0.86 6.60 14.06
CA ALA A 249 -0.22 5.63 13.88
C ALA A 249 0.28 4.29 13.31
N THR A 250 1.22 4.32 12.36
CA THR A 250 1.82 3.11 11.78
C THR A 250 2.65 2.35 12.81
N VAL A 251 3.41 3.05 13.65
CA VAL A 251 4.18 2.44 14.74
C VAL A 251 3.25 1.82 15.78
N VAL A 252 2.24 2.57 16.22
CA VAL A 252 1.23 2.06 17.18
C VAL A 252 0.53 0.82 16.62
N GLY A 253 0.04 0.88 15.38
CA GLY A 253 -0.61 -0.25 14.72
C GLY A 253 0.32 -1.45 14.54
N GLY A 254 1.56 -1.21 14.08
CA GLY A 254 2.56 -2.26 13.90
C GLY A 254 2.93 -2.96 15.22
N VAL A 255 3.19 -2.19 16.29
CA VAL A 255 3.48 -2.73 17.62
C VAL A 255 2.27 -3.50 18.16
N GLN A 256 1.06 -2.95 18.03
CA GLN A 256 -0.15 -3.61 18.50
C GLN A 256 -0.37 -4.96 17.81
N LEU A 257 -0.08 -5.08 16.51
CA LEU A 257 -0.17 -6.35 15.79
C LEU A 257 0.87 -7.38 16.27
N LEU A 258 2.05 -6.94 16.69
CA LEU A 258 3.08 -7.83 17.24
C LEU A 258 2.80 -8.28 18.69
N LEU A 259 2.04 -7.51 19.45
CA LEU A 259 1.71 -7.80 20.85
C LEU A 259 0.42 -8.62 21.04
N ARG A 260 -0.36 -8.85 19.96
CA ARG A 260 -1.59 -9.64 19.95
C ARG A 260 -1.35 -11.06 19.43
#